data_AF-A0A9D4DPH2-F1
#
_entry.id   AF-A0A9D4DPH2-F1
#
_cell.length_a   1.000
_cell.length_b   1.000
_cell.length_c   1.000
_cell.angle_alpha   90.00
_cell.angle_beta   90.00
_cell.angle_gamma   90.00
#
_symmetry.space_group_name_H-M   'P 1'
#
loop_
_entity.id
_entity.type
_entity.pdbx_description
1 polymer ?
#
loop_
_entity_poly.entity_id
_entity_poly.type
_entity_poly.pdbx_seq_one_letter_code
_entity_poly.pdbx_strand_id
1 'polypeptide(L)' 'MAPLLPLKSDDGLNLPRSLGIDGKPLPFPRKISNTVHRGPQQLKSPKLTLQASPFGQFLDHDIILTPLSTGRCF' A
#
# COMPACT_ATOMS: atom_id res chain seq x y z
N MET A 1 2.77 -5.68 14.87
CA MET A 1 1.42 -5.62 14.26
C MET A 1 0.82 -7.02 14.32
N ALA A 2 -0.41 -7.19 14.83
CA ALA A 2 -1.09 -8.49 14.84
C ALA A 2 -2.02 -8.61 13.62
N PRO A 3 -1.99 -9.72 12.86
CA PRO A 3 -2.80 -9.87 11.66
C PRO A 3 -4.26 -10.20 12.00
N LEU A 4 -5.20 -9.53 11.32
CA LEU A 4 -6.64 -9.89 11.38
C LEU A 4 -6.97 -11.15 10.57
N LEU A 5 -6.18 -11.44 9.54
CA LEU A 5 -6.35 -12.58 8.62
C LEU A 5 -5.00 -13.27 8.41
N PRO A 6 -4.98 -14.58 8.09
CA PRO A 6 -3.75 -15.29 7.79
C PRO A 6 -3.03 -14.66 6.60
N LEU A 7 -1.70 -14.67 6.66
CA LEU A 7 -0.84 -14.13 5.61
C LEU A 7 -1.02 -14.93 4.31
N LYS A 8 -1.07 -14.23 3.17
CA LYS A 8 -1.02 -14.83 1.84
C LYS A 8 0.27 -14.40 1.14
N SER A 9 1.22 -15.33 1.09
CA SER A 9 2.52 -15.22 0.42
C SER A 9 2.66 -16.36 -0.59
N ASP A 10 3.62 -16.25 -1.51
CA ASP A 10 3.85 -17.30 -2.51
C ASP A 10 4.36 -18.60 -1.88
N ASP A 11 5.12 -18.51 -0.78
CA ASP A 11 5.71 -19.62 -0.04
C ASP A 11 5.00 -19.95 1.28
N GLY A 12 3.91 -19.25 1.61
CA GLY A 12 3.24 -19.35 2.91
C GLY A 12 4.00 -18.74 4.07
N LEU A 13 5.14 -18.08 3.82
CA LEU A 13 5.99 -17.46 4.84
C LEU A 13 6.19 -15.96 4.58
N ASN A 14 7.10 -15.58 3.67
CA ASN A 14 7.53 -14.18 3.57
C ASN A 14 7.65 -13.66 2.13
N LEU A 15 7.55 -14.53 1.11
CA LEU A 15 7.70 -14.08 -0.27
C LEU A 15 6.45 -13.29 -0.71
N PRO A 16 6.62 -12.08 -1.27
CA PRO A 16 5.53 -11.32 -1.84
C PRO A 16 4.80 -12.14 -2.90
N ARG A 17 3.47 -12.02 -2.92
CA ARG A 17 2.65 -12.79 -3.86
C ARG A 17 2.91 -12.37 -5.32
N SER A 18 3.10 -13.33 -6.21
CA SER A 18 3.28 -13.13 -7.65
C SER A 18 2.09 -13.59 -8.49
N LEU A 19 1.25 -14.50 -7.98
CA LEU A 19 0.11 -15.06 -8.70
C LEU A 19 -1.25 -14.62 -8.12
N GLY A 20 -2.24 -14.49 -9.01
CA GLY A 20 -3.66 -14.31 -8.73
C GLY A 20 -4.32 -15.55 -8.12
N ILE A 21 -5.55 -15.40 -7.63
CA ILE A 21 -6.36 -16.53 -7.14
C ILE A 21 -6.68 -17.50 -8.28
N ASP A 22 -6.70 -16.99 -9.51
CA ASP A 22 -6.88 -17.73 -10.76
C ASP A 22 -5.57 -18.36 -11.30
N GLY A 23 -4.47 -18.28 -10.54
CA GLY A 23 -3.17 -18.84 -10.92
C GLY A 23 -2.41 -18.03 -11.98
N LYS A 24 -2.93 -16.88 -12.42
CA LYS A 24 -2.26 -16.02 -13.43
C LYS A 24 -1.31 -15.02 -12.76
N PRO A 25 -0.24 -14.56 -13.44
CA PRO A 25 0.68 -13.58 -12.87
C PRO A 25 0.00 -12.24 -12.58
N LEU A 26 0.33 -11.63 -11.44
CA LEU A 26 -0.14 -10.30 -11.08
C LEU A 26 0.46 -9.24 -12.03
N PRO A 27 -0.34 -8.24 -12.44
CA PRO A 27 0.16 -7.17 -13.28
C PRO A 27 1.16 -6.29 -12.53
N PHE A 28 2.12 -5.73 -13.27
CA PHE A 28 3.08 -4.79 -12.71
C PHE A 28 2.36 -3.61 -12.02
N PRO A 29 2.71 -3.24 -10.76
CA PRO A 29 1.99 -2.21 -10.01
C PRO A 29 1.88 -0.87 -10.74
N ARG A 30 2.90 -0.48 -11.52
CA ARG A 30 2.85 0.77 -12.32
C ARG A 30 1.82 0.72 -13.44
N LYS A 31 1.56 -0.46 -14.01
CA LYS A 31 0.49 -0.64 -15.00
C LYS A 31 -0.85 -0.30 -14.36
N ILE A 32 -1.13 -0.86 -13.18
CA ILE A 32 -2.36 -0.58 -12.41
C ILE A 32 -2.48 0.91 -12.07
N SER A 33 -1.39 1.52 -11.59
CA SER A 33 -1.34 2.96 -11.29
C SER A 33 -1.72 3.80 -12.52
N ASN A 34 -1.17 3.46 -13.69
CA ASN A 34 -1.44 4.18 -14.93
C ASN A 34 -2.83 3.93 -15.50
N THR A 35 -3.40 2.73 -15.34
CA THR A 35 -4.68 2.37 -15.97
C THR A 35 -5.87 2.65 -15.07
N VAL A 36 -5.73 2.55 -13.75
CA VAL A 36 -6.84 2.65 -12.79
C VAL A 36 -6.84 3.98 -12.04
N HIS A 37 -5.68 4.44 -11.58
CA HIS A 37 -5.59 5.60 -10.67
C HIS A 37 -5.46 6.94 -11.41
N ARG A 38 -5.50 6.95 -12.75
CA ARG A 38 -5.54 8.19 -13.52
C ARG A 38 -6.96 8.77 -13.49
N GLY A 39 -7.16 9.78 -12.66
CA GLY A 39 -8.38 10.57 -12.58
C GLY A 39 -8.13 12.06 -12.87
N PRO A 40 -9.19 12.89 -12.88
CA PRO A 40 -9.05 14.33 -12.96
C PRO A 40 -8.18 14.84 -11.81
N GLN A 41 -7.25 15.74 -12.13
CA GLN A 41 -6.33 16.32 -11.15
C GLN A 41 -7.05 17.41 -10.34
N GLN A 42 -6.61 17.61 -9.09
CA GLN A 42 -7.04 18.72 -8.23
C GLN A 42 -8.55 18.75 -7.89
N LEU A 43 -9.18 17.58 -7.77
CA LEU A 43 -10.53 17.50 -7.20
C LEU A 43 -10.52 18.02 -5.75
N LYS A 44 -11.46 18.92 -5.43
CA LYS A 44 -11.64 19.46 -4.08
C LYS A 44 -12.88 18.86 -3.44
N SER A 45 -12.76 18.48 -2.17
CA SER A 45 -13.93 18.08 -1.38
C SER A 45 -14.73 19.31 -0.97
N PRO A 46 -16.06 19.33 -1.13
CA PRO A 46 -16.91 20.41 -0.62
C PRO A 46 -17.12 20.33 0.90
N LYS A 47 -16.72 19.24 1.55
CA LYS A 47 -17.03 18.95 2.96
C LYS A 47 -15.81 19.00 3.89
N LEU A 48 -14.62 18.80 3.34
CA LEU A 48 -13.39 18.67 4.12
C LEU A 48 -12.45 19.83 3.82
N THR A 49 -11.84 20.36 4.87
CA THR A 49 -10.77 21.36 4.73
C THR A 49 -9.50 20.70 4.20
N LEU A 50 -8.60 21.51 3.67
CA LEU A 50 -7.29 21.04 3.21
C LEU A 50 -6.48 20.37 4.34
N GLN A 51 -6.73 20.74 5.59
CA GLN A 51 -6.01 20.22 6.76
C GLN A 51 -6.42 18.79 7.15
N ALA A 52 -7.52 18.26 6.61
CA ALA A 52 -7.96 16.90 6.91
C ALA A 52 -6.92 15.84 6.49
N SER A 53 -6.29 16.00 5.33
CA SER A 53 -5.28 15.05 4.83
C SER A 53 -3.97 15.02 5.65
N PRO A 54 -3.30 16.16 5.94
CA PRO A 54 -2.08 16.14 6.74
C PRO A 54 -2.32 15.71 8.20
N PHE A 55 -3.49 16.00 8.77
CA PHE A 55 -3.84 15.48 10.10
C PHE A 55 -3.98 13.95 10.11
N GLY A 56 -4.54 13.35 9.06
CA GLY A 56 -4.58 11.89 8.91
C GLY A 56 -3.18 11.26 8.84
N GLN A 57 -2.25 11.90 8.13
CA GLN A 57 -0.85 11.45 8.09
C GLN A 57 -0.16 11.57 9.45
N PHE A 58 -0.42 12.66 10.20
CA PHE A 58 0.08 12.82 11.55
C PHE A 58 -0.37 11.66 12.45
N LEU A 59 -1.66 11.31 12.43
CA LEU A 59 -2.18 10.18 13.20
C LEU A 59 -1.60 8.84 12.76
N ASP A 60 -1.49 8.58 11.44
CA ASP A 60 -0.88 7.34 10.93
C ASP A 60 0.56 7.18 11.43
N HIS A 61 1.34 8.26 11.36
CA HIS A 61 2.73 8.29 11.81
C HIS A 61 2.91 8.22 13.33
N ASP A 62 1.90 8.61 14.13
CA ASP A 62 1.93 8.49 15.59
C ASP A 62 1.61 7.06 16.07
N ILE A 63 0.82 6.31 15.28
CA ILE A 63 0.37 4.97 15.66
C ILE A 63 1.29 3.88 15.08
N ILE A 64 1.73 4.01 13.82
CA ILE A 64 2.40 2.92 13.09
C ILE A 64 3.61 3.42 12.31
N LEU A 65 4.70 2.65 12.37
CA LEU A 65 5.83 2.74 11.45
C LEU A 65 6.27 1.33 11.04
N THR A 66 6.40 1.09 9.73
CA THR A 66 6.96 -0.17 9.20
C THR A 66 8.41 0.06 8.75
N PRO A 67 9.42 -0.32 9.54
CA PRO A 67 10.81 -0.10 9.17
C PRO A 67 11.20 -0.99 7.98
N LEU A 68 12.02 -0.45 7.07
CA LEU A 68 12.67 -1.23 6.02
C LEU A 68 14.05 -1.68 6.51
N SER A 69 14.39 -2.95 6.25
CA SER A 69 15.74 -3.44 6.50
C SER A 69 16.71 -2.74 5.54
N THR A 70 17.50 -1.79 6.04
CA THR A 70 18.62 -1.23 5.30
C THR A 70 19.72 -2.28 5.29
N GLY A 71 19.86 -3.01 4.18
CA GLY A 71 20.96 -3.95 4.00
C GLY A 71 22.30 -3.21 4.01
N ARG A 72 22.93 -3.08 5.17
CA ARG A 72 24.37 -2.83 5.25
C ARG A 72 25.07 -4.17 5.04
N CYS A 73 25.61 -4.35 3.83
CA CYS A 73 26.62 -5.37 3.58
C CYS A 73 27.90 -4.95 4.31
N PHE A 74 28.43 -5.82 5.16
CA PHE A 74 29.85 -5.80 5.54
C PHE A 74 30.62 -6.68 4.57
#